data_AF-A0A0P0CFM3-F1
#
_entry.id   AF-A0A0P0CFM3-F1
#
_cell.length_a   1.000
_cell.length_b   1.000
_cell.length_c   1.000
_cell.angle_alpha   90.00
_cell.angle_beta   90.00
_cell.angle_gamma   90.00
#
_symmetry.space_group_name_H-M   'P 1'
#
loop_
_entity.id
_entity.type
_entity.pdbx_description
1 polymer ?
#
loop_
_entity_poly.entity_id
_entity_poly.type
_entity_poly.pdbx_seq_one_letter_code
_entity_poly.pdbx_strand_id
1 'polypeptide(L)'
;MKIWYLWILILLVSCSEPEILKEVNWNENCISWEVLDGGATTSFKWLIKYSEGGENRKDLIFESYSSPYISDIEVYKDELLILCPNIRNKVNDTITINLKDINKYIDEPIVYEQDILKRKNEYYKEPSFVKKDREYAVANGLL
;
A
#
# COMPACT_ATOMS: atom_id res chain seq x y z
N MET A 1 -26.14 -38.85 -16.99
CA MET A 1 -25.03 -37.98 -17.44
C MET A 1 -25.20 -36.58 -16.85
N LYS A 2 -24.78 -36.32 -15.60
CA LYS A 2 -24.84 -34.97 -14.98
C LYS A 2 -23.80 -34.79 -13.86
N ILE A 3 -22.55 -35.22 -14.07
CA ILE A 3 -21.45 -35.06 -13.09
C ILE A 3 -20.31 -34.19 -13.65
N TRP A 4 -20.40 -33.76 -14.92
CA TRP A 4 -19.34 -33.00 -15.58
C TRP A 4 -19.33 -31.49 -15.27
N TYR A 5 -20.42 -30.94 -14.72
CA TYR A 5 -20.51 -29.49 -14.49
C TYR A 5 -19.91 -29.03 -13.15
N LEU A 6 -19.52 -29.94 -12.26
CA LEU A 6 -18.97 -29.57 -10.95
C LEU A 6 -17.50 -29.11 -11.02
N TRP A 7 -16.77 -29.48 -12.08
CA TRP A 7 -15.36 -29.13 -12.26
C TRP A 7 -15.12 -27.71 -12.80
N ILE A 8 -16.14 -27.09 -13.39
CA ILE A 8 -16.03 -25.73 -13.97
C ILE A 8 -16.14 -24.64 -12.88
N LEU A 9 -16.72 -24.95 -11.72
CA LEU A 9 -16.94 -23.97 -10.65
C LEU A 9 -15.73 -23.76 -9.72
N ILE A 10 -14.68 -24.57 -9.84
CA ILE A 10 -13.48 -24.52 -8.98
C ILE A 10 -12.39 -23.58 -9.57
N LEU A 11 -12.54 -23.11 -10.80
CA LEU A 11 -11.52 -22.30 -11.49
C LEU A 11 -11.62 -20.77 -11.27
N LEU A 12 -12.57 -20.28 -10.47
CA LEU A 12 -12.83 -18.83 -10.33
C LEU A 12 -12.26 -18.19 -9.05
N VAL A 13 -11.48 -18.92 -8.25
CA VAL A 13 -10.64 -18.29 -7.22
C VAL A 13 -9.29 -17.94 -7.86
N SER A 14 -9.31 -17.06 -8.85
CA SER A 14 -8.08 -16.37 -9.27
C SER A 14 -7.77 -15.37 -8.18
N CYS A 15 -7.06 -15.82 -7.15
CA CYS A 15 -6.36 -14.91 -6.25
C CYS A 15 -5.37 -14.15 -7.14
N SER A 16 -5.58 -12.85 -7.34
CA SER A 16 -4.67 -12.01 -8.11
C SER A 16 -3.29 -12.10 -7.47
N GLU A 17 -2.29 -12.50 -8.24
CA GLU A 17 -0.91 -12.42 -7.79
C GLU A 17 -0.53 -10.93 -7.71
N PRO A 18 0.22 -10.50 -6.68
CA PRO A 18 0.71 -9.13 -6.62
C PRO A 18 1.61 -8.84 -7.82
N GLU A 19 1.31 -7.77 -8.56
CA GLU A 19 2.15 -7.28 -9.63
C GLU A 19 3.19 -6.31 -9.06
N ILE A 20 4.48 -6.53 -9.34
CA ILE A 20 5.55 -5.61 -8.95
C ILE A 20 5.57 -4.46 -9.96
N LEU A 21 5.32 -3.24 -9.48
CA LEU A 21 5.32 -2.02 -10.31
C LEU A 21 6.70 -1.37 -10.41
N LYS A 22 7.46 -1.40 -9.31
CA LYS A 22 8.82 -0.85 -9.27
C LYS A 22 9.64 -1.50 -8.16
N GLU A 23 10.94 -1.58 -8.38
CA GLU A 23 11.92 -1.92 -7.35
C GLU A 23 12.98 -0.83 -7.27
N VAL A 24 13.42 -0.52 -6.05
CA VAL A 24 14.49 0.43 -5.76
C VAL A 24 15.47 -0.19 -4.78
N ASN A 25 16.76 0.10 -4.96
CA ASN A 25 17.82 -0.48 -4.14
C ASN A 25 18.32 0.53 -3.09
N TRP A 26 18.63 0.02 -1.90
CA TRP A 26 19.27 0.79 -0.82
C TRP A 26 20.25 -0.11 -0.04
N ASN A 27 21.55 0.20 -0.10
CA ASN A 27 22.60 -0.55 0.61
C ASN A 27 22.51 -2.08 0.42
N GLU A 28 22.46 -2.54 -0.84
CA GLU A 28 22.31 -3.96 -1.22
C GLU A 28 20.93 -4.59 -0.88
N ASN A 29 20.05 -3.86 -0.20
CA ASN A 29 18.67 -4.25 0.05
C ASN A 29 17.76 -3.81 -1.09
N CYS A 30 16.62 -4.49 -1.23
CA CYS A 30 15.60 -4.20 -2.23
C CYS A 30 14.32 -3.73 -1.57
N ILE A 31 13.70 -2.70 -2.12
CA ILE A 31 12.36 -2.24 -1.75
C ILE A 31 11.48 -2.38 -2.99
N SER A 32 10.43 -3.20 -2.91
CA SER A 32 9.48 -3.40 -4.00
C SER A 32 8.16 -2.69 -3.71
N TRP A 33 7.65 -1.99 -4.71
CA TRP A 33 6.28 -1.48 -4.75
C TRP A 33 5.44 -2.46 -5.58
N GLU A 34 4.46 -3.05 -4.93
CA GLU A 34 3.58 -4.08 -5.46
C GLU A 34 2.13 -3.58 -5.44
N VAL A 35 1.34 -3.99 -6.43
CA VAL A 35 -0.11 -3.78 -6.46
C VAL A 35 -0.80 -5.13 -6.50
N LEU A 36 -1.79 -5.30 -5.63
CA LEU A 36 -2.70 -6.43 -5.67
C LEU A 36 -4.08 -5.90 -6.07
N ASP A 37 -4.57 -6.36 -7.22
CA ASP A 37 -5.92 -6.06 -7.67
C ASP A 37 -6.93 -6.78 -6.78
N GLY A 38 -7.72 -6.03 -6.00
CA GLY A 38 -8.73 -6.58 -5.08
C GLY A 38 -9.91 -7.28 -5.77
N GLY A 39 -9.92 -7.40 -7.10
CA GLY A 39 -10.98 -8.06 -7.85
C GLY A 39 -12.15 -7.14 -8.16
N ALA A 40 -13.38 -7.69 -8.19
CA ALA A 40 -14.59 -7.05 -8.74
C ALA A 40 -15.02 -5.71 -8.10
N THR A 41 -14.34 -5.28 -7.04
CA THR A 41 -14.62 -4.04 -6.31
C THR A 41 -13.51 -2.99 -6.45
N THR A 42 -12.80 -2.91 -7.59
CA THR A 42 -11.98 -1.74 -8.03
C THR A 42 -11.07 -1.09 -6.96
N SER A 43 -10.66 -1.84 -5.94
CA SER A 43 -9.84 -1.33 -4.85
C SER A 43 -8.44 -1.91 -5.04
N PHE A 44 -7.53 -1.09 -5.57
CA PHE A 44 -6.11 -1.46 -5.61
C PHE A 44 -5.56 -1.50 -4.19
N LYS A 45 -4.85 -2.58 -3.87
CA LYS A 45 -4.10 -2.71 -2.64
C LYS A 45 -2.62 -2.49 -2.97
N TRP A 46 -2.09 -1.36 -2.54
CA TRP A 46 -0.68 -1.03 -2.72
C TRP A 46 0.12 -1.57 -1.55
N LEU A 47 1.21 -2.25 -1.84
CA LEU A 47 2.11 -2.83 -0.86
C LEU A 47 3.52 -2.30 -1.15
N ILE A 48 4.24 -1.93 -0.11
CA ILE A 48 5.67 -1.69 -0.21
C ILE A 48 6.35 -2.66 0.74
N LYS A 49 7.27 -3.44 0.18
CA LYS A 49 7.98 -4.49 0.89
C LYS A 49 9.47 -4.25 0.84
N TYR A 50 10.15 -4.66 1.90
CA TYR A 50 11.59 -4.63 2.04
C TYR A 50 12.15 -6.05 2.01
N SER A 51 13.31 -6.22 1.40
CA SER A 51 14.08 -7.47 1.35
C SER A 51 15.53 -7.16 1.65
N GLU A 52 16.09 -7.83 2.65
CA GLU A 52 17.52 -7.71 2.96
C GLU A 52 18.37 -8.34 1.84
N GLY A 53 19.55 -7.79 1.60
CA GLY A 53 20.47 -8.26 0.57
C GLY A 53 20.80 -9.75 0.72
N GLY A 54 20.53 -10.53 -0.33
CA GLY A 54 20.75 -11.97 -0.34
C GLY A 54 19.64 -12.81 0.31
N GLU A 55 18.59 -12.18 0.84
CA GLU A 55 17.39 -12.87 1.30
C GLU A 55 16.30 -12.87 0.21
N ASN A 56 15.51 -13.95 0.18
CA ASN A 56 14.30 -14.03 -0.66
C ASN A 56 13.04 -13.59 0.09
N ARG A 57 13.14 -13.32 1.39
CA ARG A 57 12.02 -12.93 2.23
C ARG A 57 11.73 -11.46 2.01
N LYS A 58 10.46 -11.15 1.73
CA LYS A 58 9.94 -9.78 1.62
C LYS A 58 9.07 -9.46 2.83
N ASP A 59 9.49 -8.49 3.64
CA ASP A 59 8.74 -7.99 4.78
C ASP A 59 7.91 -6.77 4.40
N LEU A 60 6.65 -6.71 4.84
CA LEU A 60 5.77 -5.58 4.59
C LEU A 60 6.21 -4.38 5.45
N ILE A 61 6.32 -3.20 4.85
CA ILE A 61 6.63 -1.97 5.59
C ILE A 61 5.55 -0.88 5.43
N PHE A 62 4.79 -0.95 4.33
CA PHE A 62 3.70 -0.03 4.07
C PHE A 62 2.61 -0.71 3.23
N GLU A 63 1.35 -0.39 3.53
CA GLU A 63 0.16 -0.89 2.87
C GLU A 63 -0.89 0.22 2.74
N SER A 64 -1.54 0.32 1.58
CA SER A 64 -2.59 1.29 1.32
C SER A 64 -3.72 0.68 0.49
N TYR A 65 -4.96 0.91 0.91
CA TYR A 65 -6.17 0.50 0.20
C TYR A 65 -6.68 1.65 -0.66
N SER A 66 -6.20 1.73 -1.91
CA SER A 66 -6.61 2.69 -2.95
C SER A 66 -6.35 4.17 -2.67
N SER A 67 -6.19 4.59 -1.42
CA SER A 67 -5.89 5.96 -1.02
C SER A 67 -4.88 6.00 0.14
N PRO A 68 -3.78 6.78 0.05
CA PRO A 68 -3.44 7.63 -1.10
C PRO A 68 -3.09 6.79 -2.33
N TYR A 69 -3.40 7.33 -3.52
CA TYR A 69 -2.90 6.79 -4.77
C TYR A 69 -1.39 7.02 -4.82
N ILE A 70 -0.62 5.95 -5.03
CA ILE A 70 0.83 6.01 -5.17
C ILE A 70 1.16 6.05 -6.66
N SER A 71 1.98 7.02 -7.07
CA SER A 71 2.47 7.09 -8.45
C SER A 71 3.88 6.58 -8.61
N ASP A 72 4.70 6.68 -7.57
CA ASP A 72 6.08 6.21 -7.61
C ASP A 72 6.67 6.00 -6.23
N ILE A 73 7.78 5.27 -6.18
CA ILE A 73 8.70 5.21 -5.04
C ILE A 73 10.12 5.56 -5.45
N GLU A 74 10.85 6.24 -4.59
CA GLU A 74 12.25 6.63 -4.81
C GLU A 74 13.05 6.52 -3.52
N VAL A 75 14.35 6.26 -3.61
CA VAL A 75 15.25 6.33 -2.45
C VAL A 75 16.18 7.51 -2.62
N TYR A 76 16.23 8.37 -1.60
CA TYR A 76 17.18 9.47 -1.50
C TYR A 76 17.96 9.36 -0.19
N LYS A 77 19.25 9.05 -0.28
CA LYS A 77 20.11 8.76 0.88
C LYS A 77 19.55 7.61 1.72
N ASP A 78 19.09 7.90 2.93
CA ASP A 78 18.53 6.93 3.89
C ASP A 78 17.01 7.06 4.01
N GLU A 79 16.36 7.69 3.03
CA GLU A 79 14.93 7.94 3.03
C GLU A 79 14.28 7.28 1.81
N LEU A 80 13.23 6.49 2.06
CA LEU A 80 12.30 6.06 1.04
C LEU A 80 11.19 7.11 0.91
N LEU A 81 11.01 7.60 -0.30
CA LEU A 81 10.00 8.58 -0.70
C LEU A 81 8.89 7.86 -1.46
N ILE A 82 7.66 7.96 -0.98
CA ILE A 82 6.47 7.40 -1.64
C ILE A 82 5.68 8.58 -2.19
N LEU A 83 5.68 8.74 -3.52
CA LEU A 83 5.08 9.87 -4.21
C LEU A 83 3.57 9.65 -4.35
N CYS A 84 2.80 10.56 -3.77
CA CYS A 84 1.35 10.49 -3.70
C CYS A 84 0.74 11.72 -4.39
N PRO A 85 0.48 11.68 -5.71
CA PRO A 85 -0.11 12.81 -6.41
C PRO A 85 -1.61 12.90 -6.10
N ASN A 86 -2.04 14.10 -5.72
CA ASN A 86 -3.45 14.41 -5.62
C ASN A 86 -3.96 14.95 -6.97
N ILE A 87 -4.56 14.09 -7.78
CA ILE A 87 -5.09 14.44 -9.10
C ILE A 87 -6.17 15.54 -9.00
N ARG A 88 -6.94 15.59 -7.91
CA ARG A 88 -8.00 16.59 -7.71
C ARG A 88 -7.44 17.98 -7.36
N ASN A 89 -6.37 18.04 -6.57
CA ASN A 89 -5.83 19.28 -6.03
C ASN A 89 -4.49 19.72 -6.65
N LYS A 90 -3.93 18.94 -7.59
CA LYS A 90 -2.59 19.16 -8.20
C LYS A 90 -1.47 19.33 -7.15
N VAL A 91 -1.63 18.72 -5.98
CA VAL A 91 -0.62 18.71 -4.92
C VAL A 91 0.10 17.37 -5.00
N ASN A 92 1.42 17.39 -5.08
CA ASN A 92 2.23 16.20 -4.88
C ASN A 92 2.57 16.13 -3.39
N ASP A 93 2.05 15.12 -2.71
CA ASP A 93 2.48 14.81 -1.35
C ASP A 93 3.51 13.68 -1.39
N THR A 94 4.31 13.56 -0.35
CA THR A 94 5.35 12.52 -0.24
C THR A 94 5.35 11.96 1.16
N ILE A 95 5.16 10.64 1.26
CA ILE A 95 5.37 9.93 2.51
C ILE A 95 6.85 9.55 2.57
N THR A 96 7.51 9.91 3.66
CA THR A 96 8.93 9.63 3.87
C THR A 96 9.10 8.58 4.96
N ILE A 97 9.83 7.51 4.66
CA ILE A 97 10.21 6.45 5.59
C ILE A 97 11.73 6.50 5.79
N ASN A 98 12.18 6.62 7.04
CA ASN A 98 13.60 6.58 7.36
C ASN A 98 14.07 5.12 7.37
N LEU A 99 14.91 4.75 6.39
CA LEU A 99 15.37 3.38 6.19
C LEU A 99 16.32 2.90 7.30
N LYS A 100 16.91 3.82 8.09
CA LYS A 100 17.67 3.42 9.30
C LYS A 100 16.80 2.79 10.38
N ASP A 101 15.50 3.08 10.35
CA ASP A 101 14.51 2.56 11.29
C ASP A 101 13.70 1.40 10.70
N ILE A 102 14.17 0.77 9.61
CA ILE A 102 13.41 -0.22 8.81
C ILE A 102 12.76 -1.32 9.65
N ASN A 103 13.48 -1.85 10.65
CA ASN A 103 12.99 -2.91 11.52
C ASN A 103 11.70 -2.53 12.27
N LYS A 104 11.54 -1.25 12.63
CA LYS A 104 10.32 -0.77 13.29
C LYS A 104 9.11 -0.84 12.36
N TYR A 105 9.30 -0.56 11.08
CA TYR A 105 8.24 -0.65 10.07
C TYR A 105 7.96 -2.09 9.65
N ILE A 106 8.93 -3.00 9.78
CA ILE A 106 8.71 -4.44 9.60
C ILE A 106 7.85 -5.00 10.75
N ASP A 107 8.17 -4.62 11.99
CA ASP A 107 7.42 -5.04 13.17
C ASP A 107 6.00 -4.44 13.18
N GLU A 108 5.88 -3.17 12.80
CA GLU A 108 4.62 -2.43 12.73
C GLU A 108 4.47 -1.67 11.39
N PRO A 109 3.97 -2.34 10.34
CA PRO A 109 3.79 -1.72 9.02
C PRO A 109 2.80 -0.56 9.05
N ILE A 110 3.06 0.46 8.22
CA ILE A 110 2.13 1.58 8.04
C ILE A 110 0.94 1.09 7.21
N VAL A 111 -0.28 1.17 7.75
CA VAL A 111 -1.50 0.75 7.04
C VAL A 111 -2.44 1.93 6.84
N TYR A 112 -2.81 2.21 5.58
CA TYR A 112 -3.83 3.18 5.19
C TYR A 112 -5.12 2.49 4.75
N GLU A 113 -6.18 2.59 5.56
CA GLU A 113 -7.54 2.14 5.24
C GLU A 113 -8.46 3.34 5.04
N GLN A 114 -9.11 3.45 3.87
CA GLN A 114 -9.94 4.61 3.51
C GLN A 114 -11.21 4.73 4.37
N ASP A 115 -11.71 3.63 4.96
CA ASP A 115 -12.97 3.60 5.73
C ASP A 115 -12.80 3.47 7.25
N ILE A 116 -11.59 3.19 7.77
CA ILE A 116 -11.37 3.08 9.21
C ILE A 116 -9.97 3.58 9.55
N LEU A 117 -9.83 4.88 9.84
CA LEU A 117 -8.72 5.40 10.62
C LEU A 117 -8.81 4.87 12.05
N LYS A 118 -8.46 3.60 12.25
CA LYS A 118 -8.21 3.05 13.59
C LYS A 118 -6.91 3.65 14.07
N ARG A 119 -7.02 4.80 14.75
CA ARG A 119 -5.98 5.36 15.62
C ARG A 119 -5.37 4.24 16.46
N LYS A 120 -4.19 3.77 16.08
CA LYS A 120 -3.36 2.93 16.93
C LYS A 120 -1.91 3.37 17.04
N ASN A 121 -1.47 4.32 16.22
CA ASN A 121 -0.07 4.77 16.24
C ASN A 121 0.03 6.24 16.71
N GLU A 122 0.74 6.46 17.81
CA GLU A 122 0.97 7.79 18.40
C GLU A 122 1.94 8.67 17.59
N TYR A 123 2.71 8.08 16.68
CA TYR A 123 3.66 8.77 15.82
C TYR A 123 3.03 9.23 14.49
N TYR A 124 1.79 8.82 14.21
CA TYR A 124 1.08 9.20 13.00
C TYR A 124 0.60 10.65 13.07
N LYS A 125 1.16 11.52 12.23
CA LYS A 125 0.56 12.82 11.91
C LYS A 125 -0.32 12.65 10.68
N GLU A 126 -1.64 12.62 10.88
CA GLU A 126 -2.64 12.57 9.81
C GLU A 126 -2.38 13.68 8.78
N PRO A 127 -2.05 13.34 7.51
CA PRO A 127 -1.92 14.33 6.46
C PRO A 127 -3.24 15.08 6.27
N SER A 128 -3.15 16.38 5.98
CA SER A 128 -4.33 17.26 5.95
C SER A 128 -5.42 16.84 4.93
N PHE A 129 -5.06 16.12 3.88
CA PHE A 129 -6.02 15.62 2.88
C PHE A 129 -6.82 14.41 3.39
N VAL A 130 -6.18 13.51 4.13
CA VAL A 130 -6.84 12.36 4.78
C VAL A 130 -7.86 12.87 5.79
N LYS A 131 -7.48 13.90 6.56
CA LYS A 131 -8.40 14.60 7.46
C LYS A 131 -9.62 15.16 6.72
N LYS A 132 -9.40 15.85 5.59
CA LYS A 132 -10.47 16.45 4.78
C LYS A 132 -11.40 15.39 4.15
N ASP A 133 -10.84 14.29 3.66
CA ASP A 133 -11.63 13.21 3.06
C ASP A 133 -12.47 12.51 4.12
N ARG A 134 -11.90 12.28 5.33
CA ARG A 134 -12.64 11.76 6.48
C ARG A 134 -13.75 12.73 6.92
N GLU A 135 -13.45 14.02 7.02
CA GLU A 135 -14.45 15.05 7.37
C GLU A 135 -15.56 15.14 6.30
N TYR A 136 -15.22 15.01 5.02
CA TYR A 136 -16.19 14.96 3.92
C TYR A 136 -17.07 13.72 4.00
N ALA A 137 -16.49 12.54 4.22
CA ALA A 137 -17.23 11.29 4.34
C ALA A 137 -18.21 11.32 5.52
N VAL A 138 -17.77 11.82 6.68
CA VAL A 138 -18.63 12.04 7.86
C VAL A 138 -19.75 13.05 7.55
N ALA A 139 -19.42 14.18 6.90
CA ALA A 139 -20.41 15.22 6.59
C ALA A 139 -21.49 14.78 5.59
N ASN A 140 -21.19 13.78 4.75
CA ASN A 140 -22.09 13.27 3.73
C ASN A 140 -22.69 11.89 4.09
N GLY A 141 -22.49 11.40 5.32
CA GLY A 141 -23.04 10.12 5.78
C GLY A 141 -22.53 8.91 4.98
N LEU A 142 -21.29 9.01 4.49
CA LEU A 142 -20.60 7.96 3.75
C LEU A 142 -19.81 7.03 4.68
N LEU A 143 -19.84 7.31 5.99
CA LEU A 143 -19.27 6.54 7.10
C LEU A 143 -20.32 6.34 8.20
#